data_AF-A0A7W1MW08-F1
#
_entry.id   AF-A0A7W1MW08-F1
#
_cell.length_a   1.000
_cell.length_b   1.000
_cell.length_c   1.000
_cell.angle_alpha   90.00
_cell.angle_beta   90.00
_cell.angle_gamma   90.00
#
_symmetry.space_group_name_H-M   'P 1'
#
loop_
_entity.id
_entity.type
_entity.pdbx_description
1 polymer ?
#
loop_
_entity_poly.entity_id
_entity_poly.type
_entity_poly.pdbx_seq_one_letter_code
_entity_poly.pdbx_strand_id
1 'polypeptide(L)' 'PAVDFHIGAVAPEKIAESKKTGTPLPSLHSPKFAPVPEPTIRIGVIGVTSAVLDLMKK' A
#
# COMPACT_ATOMS: atom_id res chain seq x y z
N PRO A 1 -10.90 12.08 16.37
CA PRO A 1 -9.68 11.31 15.97
C PRO A 1 -9.78 10.82 14.52
N ALA A 2 -8.70 11.00 13.75
CA ALA A 2 -8.57 10.50 12.38
C ALA A 2 -7.18 9.90 12.19
N VAL A 3 -7.05 8.92 11.29
CA VAL A 3 -5.78 8.28 10.95
C VAL A 3 -5.62 8.27 9.44
N ASP A 4 -4.37 8.33 8.98
CA ASP A 4 -4.01 8.04 7.59
C ASP A 4 -3.41 6.63 7.53
N PHE A 5 -4.02 5.74 6.76
CA PHE A 5 -3.71 4.31 6.76
C PHE A 5 -2.93 3.92 5.50
N HIS A 6 -1.61 3.93 5.59
CA HIS A 6 -0.74 3.62 4.46
C HIS A 6 -0.61 2.11 4.22
N ILE A 7 -0.75 1.72 2.95
CA ILE A 7 -0.56 0.33 2.47
C ILE A 7 0.41 0.29 1.30
N GLY A 8 0.99 -0.88 1.05
CA GLY A 8 1.85 -1.11 -0.13
C GLY A 8 1.04 -1.17 -1.42
N ALA A 9 1.61 -0.63 -2.50
CA ALA A 9 0.99 -0.62 -3.83
C ALA A 9 1.89 -1.15 -4.96
N VAL A 10 3.20 -1.30 -4.72
CA VAL A 10 4.19 -1.60 -5.76
C VAL A 10 4.54 -3.09 -5.76
N ALA A 11 4.67 -3.68 -6.94
CA ALA A 11 5.10 -5.06 -7.12
C ALA A 11 6.48 -5.31 -6.47
N PRO A 12 6.70 -6.43 -5.75
CA PRO A 12 7.96 -6.72 -5.06
C PRO A 12 9.19 -6.66 -5.98
N GLU A 13 9.05 -7.08 -7.23
CA GLU A 13 10.13 -7.12 -8.22
C GLU A 13 10.63 -5.71 -8.55
N LYS A 14 9.70 -4.75 -8.69
CA LYS A 14 10.04 -3.33 -8.93
C LYS A 14 10.72 -2.69 -7.71
N ILE A 15 10.32 -3.09 -6.50
CA ILE A 15 11.00 -2.64 -5.27
C ILE A 15 12.43 -3.19 -5.23
N ALA A 16 12.63 -4.47 -5.57
CA ALA A 16 13.95 -5.09 -5.62
C ALA A 16 14.85 -4.44 -6.68
N GLU A 17 14.31 -4.15 -7.88
CA GLU A 17 15.01 -3.44 -8.94
C GLU A 17 15.40 -2.02 -8.54
N SER A 18 14.49 -1.27 -7.92
CA SER A 18 14.75 0.07 -7.39
C SER A 18 15.90 0.07 -6.39
N LYS A 19 15.92 -0.91 -5.47
CA LYS A 19 17.01 -1.09 -4.49
C LYS A 19 18.34 -1.44 -5.14
N LYS A 20 18.33 -2.28 -6.19
CA LYS A 20 19.54 -2.70 -6.91
C LYS A 20 20.15 -1.57 -7.73
N THR A 21 19.31 -0.75 -8.37
CA THR A 21 19.73 0.25 -9.35
C THR A 21 19.84 1.66 -8.78
N GLY A 22 19.20 1.93 -7.64
CA GLY A 22 19.04 3.28 -7.10
C GLY A 22 17.99 4.13 -7.84
N THR A 23 17.33 3.57 -8.86
CA THR A 23 16.26 4.29 -9.58
C THR A 23 15.03 4.40 -8.67
N PRO A 24 14.50 5.61 -8.41
CA PRO A 24 13.38 5.78 -7.48
C PRO A 24 12.06 5.25 -8.06
N LEU A 25 11.21 4.72 -7.19
CA LEU A 25 9.83 4.36 -7.54
C LEU A 25 8.98 5.63 -7.83
N PRO A 26 7.93 5.54 -8.66
CA PRO A 26 6.99 6.65 -8.87
C PRO A 26 6.36 7.13 -7.56
N SER A 27 6.33 8.44 -7.35
CA SER A 27 5.66 9.04 -6.19
C SER A 27 4.14 9.09 -6.38
N LEU A 28 3.42 9.18 -5.25
CA LEU A 28 2.03 9.61 -5.23
C LEU A 28 1.88 10.97 -5.94
N HIS A 29 0.74 11.20 -6.61
CA HIS A 29 0.46 12.35 -7.48
C HIS A 29 1.26 12.44 -8.79
N SER A 30 2.10 11.46 -9.13
CA SER A 30 2.67 11.37 -10.48
C SER A 30 1.73 10.58 -11.42
N PRO A 31 1.71 10.87 -12.73
CA PRO A 31 0.97 10.05 -13.71
C PRO A 31 1.58 8.66 -13.90
N LYS A 32 2.72 8.37 -13.27
CA LYS A 32 3.43 7.09 -13.33
C LYS A 32 3.09 6.18 -12.15
N PHE A 33 2.35 6.68 -11.14
CA PHE A 33 1.93 5.87 -10.02
C PHE A 33 0.89 4.83 -10.48
N ALA A 34 1.27 3.56 -10.41
CA ALA A 34 0.46 2.45 -10.90
C ALA A 34 0.46 1.32 -9.85
N PRO A 35 -0.50 1.34 -8.91
CA PRO A 35 -0.71 0.27 -7.95
C PRO A 35 -0.95 -1.09 -8.62
N VAL A 36 -0.51 -2.18 -8.00
CA VAL A 36 -0.91 -3.54 -8.39
C VAL A 36 -2.35 -3.75 -7.90
N PRO A 37 -3.37 -3.80 -8.78
CA PRO A 37 -4.75 -3.54 -8.38
C PRO A 37 -5.30 -4.48 -7.30
N GLU A 38 -5.21 -5.78 -7.55
CA GLU A 38 -5.78 -6.82 -6.69
C GLU A 38 -5.18 -6.83 -5.27
N PRO A 39 -3.86 -6.94 -5.07
CA PRO A 39 -3.29 -7.01 -3.73
C PRO A 39 -3.38 -5.67 -2.99
N THR A 40 -3.32 -4.54 -3.69
CA THR A 40 -3.45 -3.22 -3.06
C THR A 40 -4.84 -3.07 -2.43
N ILE A 41 -5.90 -3.36 -3.19
CA ILE A 41 -7.28 -3.24 -2.70
C ILE A 41 -7.54 -4.27 -1.59
N ARG A 42 -7.15 -5.54 -1.80
CA ARG A 42 -7.36 -6.60 -0.82
C ARG A 42 -6.74 -6.25 0.53
N ILE A 43 -5.49 -5.78 0.55
CA ILE A 43 -4.78 -5.43 1.79
C ILE A 43 -5.40 -4.20 2.46
N GLY A 44 -5.83 -3.19 1.69
CA GLY A 44 -6.56 -2.06 2.24
C GLY A 44 -7.83 -2.48 2.97
N VAL A 45 -8.64 -3.34 2.36
CA VAL A 45 -9.88 -3.86 2.97
C VAL A 45 -9.57 -4.68 4.22
N ILE A 46 -8.59 -5.59 4.16
CA ILE A 46 -8.18 -6.41 5.31
C ILE A 46 -7.71 -5.53 6.47
N GLY A 47 -6.83 -4.56 6.20
CA GLY A 47 -6.26 -3.69 7.23
C GLY A 47 -7.33 -2.86 7.95
N VAL A 48 -8.19 -2.17 7.19
CA VAL A 48 -9.27 -1.35 7.76
C VAL A 48 -10.28 -2.21 8.50
N THR A 49 -10.71 -3.33 7.93
CA THR A 49 -11.68 -4.23 8.58
C THR A 49 -11.11 -4.79 9.88
N SER A 50 -9.83 -5.18 9.89
CA SER A 50 -9.18 -5.70 11.09
C SER A 50 -9.11 -4.65 12.20
N ALA A 51 -8.79 -3.40 11.85
CA ALA A 51 -8.76 -2.29 12.80
C ALA A 51 -10.14 -2.02 13.43
N VAL A 52 -11.20 -2.05 12.62
CA VAL A 52 -12.58 -1.89 13.11
C VAL A 52 -12.98 -3.05 14.01
N LEU A 53 -12.72 -4.29 13.59
CA LEU A 53 -13.05 -5.48 14.39
C LEU A 53 -12.32 -5.47 15.74
N ASP A 54 -11.06 -5.03 15.78
CA ASP A 54 -10.29 -4.91 17.00
C ASP A 54 -10.89 -3.85 17.94
N LEU A 55 -11.24 -2.68 17.41
CA LEU A 55 -11.89 -1.60 18.16
C LEU A 55 -13.24 -2.03 18.78
N MET A 56 -13.97 -2.92 18.11
CA MET A 56 -15.32 -3.35 18.52
C MET A 56 -15.32 -4.53 19.50
N LYS A 57 -14.17 -5.08 19.88
CA LYS A 57 -14.10 -6.17 20.88
C LYS A 57 -14.64 -5.67 22.22
N LYS A 58 -15.50 -6.47 22.84
CA LYS A 58 -15.99 -6.28 24.21
C LYS A 58 -15.13 -7.07 25.19
#